data_AF-A0A645JF12-F1
#
_entry.id   AF-A0A645JF12-F1
#
_cell.length_a   1.000
_cell.length_b   1.000
_cell.length_c   1.000
_cell.angle_alpha   90.00
_cell.angle_beta   90.00
_cell.angle_gamma   90.00
#
_symmetry.space_group_name_H-M   'P 1'
#
loop_
_entity.id
_entity.type
_entity.pdbx_description
1 polymer ?
#
loop_
_entity_poly.entity_id
_entity_poly.type
_entity_poly.pdbx_seq_one_letter_code
_entity_poly.pdbx_strand_id
1 'polypeptide(L)'
;MDAAGINVEKIRFKAVLFSSAMNGLAGAFYSIGFLGLFTEDIIGGRGWIAFAICFLGNWNPLGAMIGALVFGLADATSIAIQTSGFRLIPNEFLIAIPYILTIIATISRKQFNVPAFLGIPYIKERR
;
A
#
# COMPACT_ATOMS: atom_id res chain seq x y z
N MET A 1 -6.08 -17.27 20.68
CA MET A 1 -4.78 -16.58 20.67
C MET A 1 -4.25 -16.39 22.09
N ASP A 2 -5.05 -15.92 23.05
CA ASP A 2 -4.64 -15.92 24.48
C ASP A 2 -4.48 -17.32 25.09
N ALA A 3 -5.29 -18.30 24.67
CA ALA A 3 -5.09 -19.71 25.06
C ALA A 3 -3.83 -20.37 24.47
N ALA A 4 -3.16 -19.72 23.49
CA ALA A 4 -1.96 -20.22 22.82
C ALA A 4 -0.66 -19.57 23.34
N GLY A 5 -0.73 -18.72 24.39
CA GLY A 5 0.44 -18.08 25.00
C GLY A 5 1.07 -16.95 24.19
N ILE A 6 0.43 -16.51 23.11
CA ILE A 6 0.97 -15.47 22.22
C ILE A 6 0.55 -14.10 22.75
N ASN A 7 1.54 -13.28 23.11
CA ASN A 7 1.30 -11.90 23.58
C ASN A 7 0.91 -10.98 22.39
N VAL A 8 -0.40 -10.83 22.19
CA VAL A 8 -1.00 -10.05 21.09
C VAL A 8 -0.62 -8.56 21.17
N GLU A 9 -0.50 -7.99 22.38
CA GLU A 9 -0.09 -6.59 22.58
C GLU A 9 1.30 -6.33 22.02
N LYS A 10 2.27 -7.22 22.29
CA LYS A 10 3.65 -7.08 21.77
C LYS A 10 3.70 -7.16 20.24
N ILE A 11 2.92 -8.05 19.61
CA ILE A 11 2.89 -8.19 18.15
C ILE A 11 2.30 -6.93 17.51
N ARG A 12 1.20 -6.40 18.05
CA ARG A 12 0.58 -5.16 17.57
C ARG A 12 1.51 -3.97 17.70
N PHE A 13 2.16 -3.83 18.85
CA PHE A 13 3.10 -2.74 19.08
C PHE A 13 4.27 -2.76 18.09
N LYS A 14 4.84 -3.95 17.82
CA LYS A 14 5.87 -4.12 16.79
C LYS A 14 5.36 -3.79 15.39
N ALA A 15 4.16 -4.22 15.03
CA ALA A 15 3.57 -3.93 13.72
C ALA A 15 3.30 -2.43 13.51
N VAL A 16 2.80 -1.74 14.54
CA VAL A 16 2.60 -0.28 14.51
C VAL A 16 3.92 0.45 14.40
N LEU A 17 4.92 0.10 15.22
CA LEU A 17 6.25 0.71 15.14
C LEU A 17 6.88 0.54 13.74
N PHE A 18 6.81 -0.67 13.19
CA PHE A 18 7.37 -0.96 11.88
C PHE A 18 6.67 -0.17 10.75
N SER A 19 5.34 -0.15 10.74
CA SER A 19 4.58 0.60 9.73
C SER A 19 4.80 2.12 9.84
N SER A 20 4.85 2.68 11.05
CA SER A 20 5.16 4.09 11.27
C SER A 20 6.56 4.46 10.78
N ALA A 21 7.56 3.60 11.05
CA ALA A 21 8.93 3.82 10.57
C ALA A 21 9.01 3.83 9.04
N MET A 22 8.34 2.89 8.36
CA MET A 22 8.28 2.86 6.89
C MET A 22 7.54 4.07 6.32
N ASN A 23 6.44 4.50 6.95
CA ASN A 23 5.67 5.66 6.50
C ASN A 23 6.48 6.96 6.65
N GLY A 24 7.24 7.11 7.73
CA GLY A 24 8.16 8.23 7.92
C GLY A 24 9.25 8.27 6.84
N LEU A 25 9.83 7.11 6.50
CA LEU A 25 10.83 7.01 5.44
C LEU A 25 10.25 7.38 4.06
N ALA A 26 9.03 6.92 3.77
CA ALA A 26 8.34 7.27 2.54
C ALA A 26 8.07 8.78 2.43
N GLY A 27 7.60 9.42 3.51
CA GLY A 27 7.40 10.87 3.54
C GLY A 27 8.69 11.68 3.34
N ALA A 28 9.79 11.24 3.98
CA ALA A 28 11.10 11.87 3.79
C ALA A 28 11.61 11.73 2.35
N PHE A 29 11.41 10.56 1.72
CA PHE A 29 11.74 10.34 0.31
C PHE A 29 10.98 11.28 -0.63
N TYR A 30 9.67 11.46 -0.43
CA TYR A 30 8.89 12.40 -1.24
C TYR A 30 9.34 13.86 -1.03
N SER A 31 9.60 14.26 0.22
CA SER A 31 9.96 15.65 0.53
C SER A 31 11.35 16.05 0.05
N ILE A 32 12.32 15.12 0.07
CA ILE A 32 13.73 15.43 -0.21
C ILE A 32 14.17 14.84 -1.56
N GLY A 33 13.80 13.59 -1.84
CA GLY A 33 14.35 12.81 -2.94
C GLY A 33 13.61 12.95 -4.28
N PHE A 34 12.32 13.33 -4.27
CA PHE A 34 11.55 13.37 -5.52
C PHE A 34 11.80 14.66 -6.33
N LEU A 35 11.65 15.83 -5.72
CA LEU A 35 11.87 17.12 -6.38
C LEU A 35 12.76 18.08 -5.56
N GLY A 36 13.11 17.72 -4.32
CA GLY A 36 13.78 18.62 -3.37
C GLY A 36 12.95 19.83 -2.93
N LEU A 37 11.67 19.88 -3.31
CA LEU A 37 10.74 20.97 -3.07
C LEU A 37 9.46 20.39 -2.47
N PHE A 38 9.02 20.99 -1.36
CA PHE A 38 7.71 20.70 -0.79
C PHE A 38 6.66 21.56 -1.51
N THR A 39 5.86 20.92 -2.35
CA THR A 39 4.74 21.55 -3.06
C THR A 39 3.42 21.04 -2.49
N GLU A 40 2.38 21.89 -2.54
CA GLU A 40 1.02 21.45 -2.23
C GLU A 40 0.63 20.27 -3.13
N ASP A 41 0.02 19.23 -2.53
CA ASP A 41 -0.35 17.99 -3.20
C ASP A 41 0.84 17.12 -3.70
N ILE A 42 1.99 17.14 -3.01
CA ILE A 42 3.14 16.28 -3.35
C ILE A 42 2.83 14.77 -3.38
N ILE A 43 1.82 14.33 -2.61
CA ILE A 43 1.35 12.94 -2.59
C ILE A 43 0.36 12.68 -3.75
N GLY A 44 -0.29 13.71 -4.31
CA GLY A 44 -1.07 13.61 -5.54
C GLY A 44 -2.16 12.54 -5.51
N GLY A 45 -2.86 12.39 -4.37
CA GLY A 45 -3.91 11.37 -4.21
C GLY A 45 -3.43 9.91 -4.24
N ARG A 46 -2.11 9.64 -4.19
CA ARG A 46 -1.52 8.28 -4.25
C ARG A 46 -1.94 7.36 -3.09
N GLY A 47 -2.64 7.87 -2.07
CA GLY A 47 -3.18 7.06 -0.97
C GLY A 47 -4.16 5.97 -1.42
N TRP A 48 -4.92 6.20 -2.51
CA TRP A 48 -5.81 5.18 -3.09
C TRP A 48 -5.05 3.93 -3.56
N ILE A 49 -3.82 4.08 -4.04
CA ILE A 49 -3.00 2.97 -4.52
C ILE A 49 -2.70 1.99 -3.39
N ALA A 50 -2.46 2.49 -2.17
CA ALA A 50 -2.22 1.65 -1.01
C ALA A 50 -3.45 0.76 -0.71
N PHE A 51 -4.65 1.32 -0.85
CA PHE A 51 -5.90 0.55 -0.74
C PHE A 51 -5.99 -0.51 -1.83
N ALA A 52 -5.72 -0.14 -3.09
CA ALA A 52 -5.70 -1.06 -4.22
C ALA A 52 -4.75 -2.25 -4.01
N ILE A 53 -3.55 -2.01 -3.49
CA ILE A 53 -2.56 -3.04 -3.16
C ILE A 53 -3.07 -3.98 -2.06
N CYS A 54 -3.73 -3.46 -1.02
CA CYS A 54 -4.32 -4.29 0.03
C CYS A 54 -5.39 -5.24 -0.50
N PHE A 55 -6.22 -4.77 -1.45
CA PHE A 55 -7.20 -5.60 -2.14
C PHE A 55 -6.54 -6.67 -3.01
N LEU A 56 -5.53 -6.28 -3.81
CA LEU A 56 -4.73 -7.21 -4.61
C LEU A 56 -4.02 -8.26 -3.73
N GLY A 57 -3.63 -7.88 -2.51
CA GLY A 57 -3.01 -8.75 -1.53
C GLY A 57 -3.95 -9.70 -0.80
N ASN A 58 -5.28 -9.61 -1.00
CA ASN A 58 -6.29 -10.38 -0.26
C ASN A 58 -6.11 -10.30 1.26
N TRP A 59 -5.76 -9.12 1.78
CA TRP A 59 -5.49 -8.90 3.21
C TRP A 59 -4.35 -9.78 3.77
N ASN A 60 -3.57 -10.44 2.92
CA ASN A 60 -2.38 -11.19 3.31
C ASN A 60 -1.14 -10.28 3.19
N PRO A 61 -0.30 -10.17 4.23
CA PRO A 61 0.90 -9.34 4.21
C PRO A 61 1.86 -9.69 3.06
N LEU A 62 1.98 -10.97 2.69
CA LEU A 62 2.83 -11.38 1.56
C LEU A 62 2.25 -10.89 0.23
N GLY A 63 0.93 -10.98 0.07
CA GLY A 63 0.25 -10.50 -1.14
C GLY A 63 0.33 -8.98 -1.29
N ALA A 64 0.19 -8.25 -0.18
CA ALA A 64 0.35 -6.79 -0.16
C ALA A 64 1.79 -6.38 -0.50
N MET A 65 2.80 -7.11 -0.01
CA MET A 65 4.21 -6.84 -0.35
C MET A 65 4.49 -7.03 -1.84
N ILE A 66 4.00 -8.11 -2.46
CA ILE A 66 4.14 -8.35 -3.90
C ILE A 66 3.41 -7.26 -4.70
N GLY A 67 2.19 -6.91 -4.29
CA GLY A 67 1.43 -5.85 -4.93
C GLY A 67 2.13 -4.49 -4.87
N ALA A 68 2.72 -4.15 -3.71
CA ALA A 68 3.50 -2.93 -3.53
C ALA A 68 4.76 -2.91 -4.41
N LEU A 69 5.44 -4.05 -4.56
CA LEU A 69 6.64 -4.15 -5.38
C LEU A 69 6.34 -4.02 -6.87
N VAL A 70 5.30 -4.70 -7.36
CA VAL A 70 4.82 -4.56 -8.74
C VAL A 70 4.39 -3.12 -9.03
N PHE A 71 3.66 -2.51 -8.10
CA PHE A 71 3.21 -1.13 -8.26
C PHE A 71 4.38 -0.13 -8.25
N GLY A 72 5.35 -0.30 -7.35
CA GLY A 72 6.55 0.53 -7.30
C GLY A 72 7.41 0.40 -8.56
N LEU A 73 7.54 -0.81 -9.12
CA LEU A 73 8.22 -1.02 -10.40
C LEU A 73 7.47 -0.32 -11.55
N ALA A 74 6.15 -0.41 -11.59
CA ALA A 74 5.34 0.27 -12.60
C ALA A 74 5.48 1.80 -12.51
N ASP A 75 5.49 2.38 -11.30
CA ASP A 75 5.71 3.81 -11.07
C ASP A 75 7.13 4.24 -11.50
N ALA A 76 8.16 3.45 -11.16
CA ALA A 76 9.54 3.74 -11.54
C ALA A 76 9.74 3.67 -13.07
N THR A 77 9.20 2.65 -13.74
CA THR A 77 9.25 2.55 -15.21
C THR A 77 8.50 3.71 -15.87
N SER A 78 7.37 4.11 -15.30
CA SER A 78 6.60 5.25 -15.76
C SER A 78 7.36 6.57 -15.68
N ILE A 79 8.10 6.78 -14.58
CA ILE A 79 8.98 7.94 -14.41
C ILE A 79 10.12 7.89 -15.44
N ALA A 80 10.73 6.73 -15.68
CA ALA A 80 11.80 6.57 -16.65
C ALA A 80 11.34 6.87 -18.10
N ILE A 81 10.13 6.44 -18.46
CA ILE A 81 9.53 6.71 -19.79
C ILE A 81 9.21 8.20 -19.97
N GLN A 82 8.68 8.86 -18.93
CA GLN A 82 8.42 10.31 -18.96
C GLN A 82 9.71 11.12 -19.17
N THR A 83 10.80 10.75 -18.49
CA THR A 83 12.10 11.42 -18.63
C THR A 83 12.74 11.19 -20.01
N SER A 84 12.37 10.11 -20.71
CA SER A 84 12.88 9.77 -22.04
C SER A 84 12.18 10.52 -23.20
N GLY A 85 11.24 11.42 -22.90
CA GLY A 85 10.63 12.33 -23.88
C GLY A 85 9.54 11.71 -24.77
N PHE A 86 9.15 10.45 -24.55
CA PHE A 86 8.01 9.83 -25.25
C PHE A 86 6.68 10.35 -24.68
N ARG A 87 6.27 11.52 -25.16
CA ARG A 87 5.06 12.27 -24.80
C ARG A 87 3.79 11.69 -25.46
N LEU A 88 3.64 10.36 -25.50
CA LEU A 88 2.54 9.70 -26.20
C LEU A 88 1.46 9.10 -25.26
N ILE A 89 1.70 9.04 -23.95
CA ILE A 89 0.74 8.50 -22.99
C ILE A 89 0.34 9.60 -21.99
N PRO A 90 -0.91 10.08 -22.02
CA PRO A 90 -1.41 11.06 -21.06
C PRO A 90 -1.31 10.51 -19.62
N ASN A 91 -0.89 11.35 -18.67
CA ASN A 91 -0.76 10.99 -17.25
C ASN A 91 -2.04 10.37 -16.67
N GLU A 92 -3.21 10.68 -17.23
CA GLU A 92 -4.50 10.11 -16.82
C GLU A 92 -4.57 8.59 -17.04
N PHE A 93 -3.91 8.06 -18.07
CA PHE A 93 -3.91 6.61 -18.34
C PHE A 93 -3.04 5.85 -17.33
N LEU A 94 -1.93 6.43 -16.89
CA LEU A 94 -1.06 5.85 -15.86
C LEU A 94 -1.70 5.87 -14.48
N ILE A 95 -2.43 6.93 -14.16
CA ILE A 95 -3.24 7.01 -12.93
C ILE A 95 -4.36 5.96 -12.98
N ALA A 96 -4.90 5.64 -14.17
CA ALA A 96 -5.94 4.62 -14.34
C ALA A 96 -5.44 3.17 -14.26
N ILE A 97 -4.15 2.89 -14.54
CA ILE A 97 -3.56 1.54 -14.46
C ILE A 97 -3.85 0.84 -13.12
N PRO A 98 -3.59 1.43 -11.93
CA PRO A 98 -3.89 0.78 -10.65
C PRO A 98 -5.36 0.35 -10.51
N TYR A 99 -6.29 1.16 -11.02
CA TYR A 99 -7.72 0.87 -10.98
C TYR A 99 -8.09 -0.30 -11.87
N ILE A 100 -7.56 -0.33 -13.10
CA ILE A 100 -7.80 -1.44 -14.03
C ILE A 100 -7.19 -2.74 -13.47
N LEU A 101 -5.98 -2.66 -12.92
CA LEU A 101 -5.29 -3.80 -12.33
C LEU A 101 -6.03 -4.35 -11.10
N THR A 102 -6.60 -3.47 -10.27
CA THR A 102 -7.45 -3.90 -9.16
C THR A 102 -8.75 -4.52 -9.64
N ILE A 103 -9.43 -3.91 -10.62
CA ILE A 103 -10.66 -4.46 -11.19
C ILE A 103 -10.41 -5.86 -11.77
N ILE A 104 -9.35 -6.05 -12.56
CA ILE A 104 -8.99 -7.34 -13.13
C ILE A 104 -8.66 -8.36 -12.02
N ALA A 105 -7.88 -7.96 -11.02
CA ALA A 105 -7.49 -8.84 -9.93
C ALA A 105 -8.67 -9.24 -9.03
N THR A 106 -9.62 -8.33 -8.81
CA THR A 106 -10.85 -8.57 -8.07
C THR A 106 -11.78 -9.51 -8.84
N ILE A 107 -11.95 -9.30 -10.16
CA ILE A 107 -12.81 -10.15 -11.01
C ILE A 107 -12.21 -11.55 -11.18
N SER A 108 -10.88 -11.66 -11.25
CA SER A 108 -10.18 -12.94 -11.45
C SER A 108 -10.19 -13.84 -10.20
N ARG A 109 -10.66 -13.35 -9.04
CA ARG A 109 -10.62 -14.09 -7.78
C ARG A 109 -11.99 -14.56 -7.32
N LYS A 110 -12.06 -15.87 -7.01
CA LYS A 110 -13.27 -16.54 -6.48
C LYS A 110 -13.43 -16.44 -4.95
N GLN A 111 -12.41 -16.04 -4.19
CA GLN A 111 -12.44 -16.13 -2.72
C GLN A 111 -11.81 -14.91 -2.04
N PHE A 112 -12.63 -14.19 -1.27
CA PHE A 112 -12.24 -13.02 -0.48
C PHE A 112 -12.08 -13.44 0.98
N ASN A 113 -10.85 -13.42 1.48
CA ASN A 113 -10.56 -13.68 2.90
C ASN A 113 -10.46 -12.33 3.62
N VAL A 114 -11.58 -11.62 3.71
CA VAL A 114 -11.65 -10.39 4.49
C VAL A 114 -11.48 -10.75 5.97
N PRO A 115 -10.52 -10.17 6.69
CA PRO A 115 -10.33 -10.48 8.11
C PRO A 115 -11.57 -10.06 8.89
N ALA A 116 -12.21 -11.01 9.55
CA ALA A 116 -13.46 -10.82 10.30
C ALA A 116 -13.36 -9.80 11.46
N PHE A 117 -12.15 -9.37 11.82
CA PHE A 117 -11.87 -8.43 12.91
C PHE A 117 -11.35 -7.07 12.44
N LEU A 118 -11.62 -6.68 11.18
CA LEU A 118 -11.25 -5.36 10.69
C LEU A 118 -12.06 -4.28 11.41
N GLY A 119 -11.39 -3.36 12.12
CA GLY A 119 -12.04 -2.24 12.82
C GLY A 119 -12.62 -2.56 14.21
N ILE A 120 -12.52 -3.81 14.67
CA ILE A 120 -13.03 -4.19 16.00
C ILE A 120 -11.91 -3.99 17.04
N PRO A 121 -12.11 -3.15 18.08
CA PRO A 121 -11.12 -2.98 19.13
C PRO A 121 -10.93 -4.30 19.89
N TYR A 122 -9.68 -4.69 20.12
CA TYR A 122 -9.38 -5.88 20.92
C TYR A 122 -9.54 -5.55 22.40
N ILE A 123 -10.51 -6.19 23.02
CA ILE A 123 -10.75 -6.12 24.45
C ILE A 123 -10.07 -7.35 25.05
N LYS A 124 -9.03 -7.13 25.85
CA LYS A 124 -8.39 -8.20 26.62
C LYS A 124 -9.37 -8.63 27.71
N GLU A 125 -9.81 -9.88 27.70
CA GLU A 125 -10.60 -10.44 28.80
C GLU A 125 -9.74 -10.39 30.07
N ARG A 126 -10.06 -9.42 30.93
CA ARG A 126 -9.49 -9.30 32.28
C ARG A 126 -10.11 -10.42 33.11
N ARG A 127 -9.32 -11.43 33.46
CA ARG A 127 -9.56 -12.22 34.67
C ARG A 127 -8.90 -11.53 35.85
#